data_AF-A0A349Z2K4-F1
#
_entry.id   AF-A0A349Z2K4-F1
#
_cell.length_a   1.000
_cell.length_b   1.000
_cell.length_c   1.000
_cell.angle_alpha   90.00
_cell.angle_beta   90.00
_cell.angle_gamma   90.00
#
_symmetry.space_group_name_H-M   'P 1'
#
loop_
_entity.id
_entity.type
_entity.pdbx_description
1 polymer ?
#
loop_
_entity_poly.entity_id
_entity_poly.type
_entity_poly.pdbx_seq_one_letter_code
_entity_poly.pdbx_strand_id
1 'polypeptide(L)'
;MDGTSQEWSVEEAERVYGVSRWGGGYFHIGENGNIKVTPNPSDPSIQIDFKAVIEEIHQEGVQLPVVVRFHDILRSQVANLNTIFRNTIAEAEYSGEYQGVYPVKVNQMREVVEEIVDVGEHYNYGLEAGSKA
;
A
#
# COMPACT_ATOMS: atom_id res chain seq x y z
N MET A 1 44.00 10.64 -11.48
CA MET A 1 42.97 11.18 -10.57
C MET A 1 41.82 10.19 -10.67
N ASP A 2 41.89 9.13 -9.86
CA ASP A 2 40.84 8.12 -9.81
C ASP A 2 39.62 8.74 -9.14
N GLY A 3 38.53 8.84 -9.89
CA GLY A 3 37.23 9.19 -9.33
C GLY A 3 36.84 8.08 -8.37
N THR A 4 36.75 8.40 -7.08
CA THR A 4 36.13 7.56 -6.07
C THR A 4 34.73 7.20 -6.55
N SER A 5 34.60 5.99 -7.09
CA SER A 5 33.31 5.38 -7.36
C SER A 5 32.68 5.18 -5.98
N GLN A 6 31.69 6.00 -5.66
CA GLN A 6 30.93 5.86 -4.43
C GLN A 6 30.35 4.44 -4.42
N GLU A 7 30.76 3.61 -3.46
CA GLU A 7 30.22 2.24 -3.35
C GLU A 7 28.70 2.34 -3.17
N TRP A 8 27.96 1.64 -4.03
CA TRP A 8 26.51 1.63 -3.97
C TRP A 8 26.04 0.86 -2.73
N SER A 9 25.34 1.55 -1.81
CA SER A 9 24.84 0.99 -0.55
C SER A 9 23.32 1.15 -0.42
N VAL A 10 22.72 0.50 0.59
CA VAL A 10 21.30 0.66 0.91
C VAL A 10 20.99 2.10 1.28
N GLU A 11 21.87 2.76 2.04
CA GLU A 11 21.72 4.15 2.45
C GLU A 11 21.77 5.09 1.24
N GLU A 12 22.66 4.82 0.28
CA GLU A 12 22.75 5.60 -0.96
C GLU A 12 21.53 5.38 -1.85
N ALA A 13 21.05 4.13 -1.95
CA ALA A 13 19.81 3.81 -2.66
C ALA A 13 18.60 4.52 -2.03
N GLU A 14 18.50 4.55 -0.70
CA GLU A 14 17.45 5.27 0.01
C GLU A 14 17.59 6.79 -0.14
N ARG A 15 18.82 7.32 -0.19
CA ARG A 15 19.07 8.75 -0.46
C ARG A 15 18.60 9.15 -1.86
N VAL A 16 18.83 8.30 -2.85
CA VAL A 16 18.51 8.57 -4.26
C VAL A 16 17.03 8.33 -4.56
N TYR A 17 16.47 7.20 -4.14
CA TYR A 17 15.10 6.81 -4.49
C TYR A 17 14.06 7.20 -3.43
N GLY A 18 14.48 7.44 -2.19
CA GLY A 18 13.61 7.91 -1.10
C GLY A 18 12.40 7.01 -0.85
N VAL A 19 12.56 5.69 -0.96
CA VAL A 19 11.45 4.73 -0.88
C VAL A 19 10.67 4.90 0.41
N SER A 20 11.35 5.14 1.54
CA SER A 20 10.70 5.39 2.82
C SER A 20 9.79 6.62 2.84
N ARG A 21 10.04 7.62 1.97
CA ARG A 21 9.28 8.88 1.93
C ARG A 21 7.92 8.74 1.26
N TRP A 22 7.83 7.90 0.23
CA TRP A 22 6.60 7.69 -0.55
C TRP A 22 5.99 6.31 -0.30
N GLY A 23 6.74 5.37 0.26
CA GLY A 23 6.33 3.99 0.50
C GLY A 23 5.27 3.84 1.58
N GLY A 24 5.01 4.88 2.39
CA GLY A 24 3.88 4.93 3.33
C GLY A 24 3.89 3.84 4.41
N GLY A 25 5.06 3.30 4.75
CA GLY A 25 5.21 2.14 5.64
C GLY A 25 4.98 0.79 4.95
N TYR A 26 4.49 0.77 3.72
CA TYR A 26 4.25 -0.44 2.93
C TYR A 26 5.46 -0.88 2.13
N PHE A 27 6.28 0.06 1.66
CA PHE A 27 7.47 -0.22 0.86
C PHE A 27 8.71 0.37 1.52
N HIS A 28 9.79 -0.41 1.56
CA HIS A 28 11.11 0.05 2.00
C HIS A 28 12.22 -0.77 1.33
N ILE A 29 13.45 -0.27 1.38
CA ILE A 29 14.63 -1.03 0.97
C ILE A 29 15.08 -1.88 2.18
N GLY A 30 15.11 -3.19 2.02
CA GLY A 30 15.58 -4.12 3.06
C GLY A 30 17.10 -4.15 3.20
N GLU A 31 17.58 -4.76 4.28
CA GLU A 31 19.02 -4.91 4.56
C GLU A 31 19.79 -5.67 3.46
N ASN A 32 19.08 -6.51 2.70
CA ASN A 32 19.63 -7.24 1.56
C ASN A 32 19.57 -6.44 0.23
N GLY A 33 19.17 -5.16 0.27
CA GLY A 33 19.09 -4.27 -0.89
C GLY A 33 17.84 -4.44 -1.76
N ASN A 34 16.97 -5.40 -1.46
CA ASN A 34 15.72 -5.62 -2.20
C ASN A 34 14.59 -4.73 -1.67
N ILE A 35 13.58 -4.49 -2.50
CA ILE A 35 12.31 -3.91 -2.02
C ILE A 35 11.62 -4.93 -1.12
N LYS A 36 11.31 -4.49 0.09
CA LYS A 36 10.46 -5.19 1.05
C LYS A 36 9.07 -4.57 1.02
N VAL A 37 8.06 -5.42 1.01
CA VAL A 37 6.65 -5.04 1.07
C VAL A 37 6.07 -5.48 2.41
N THR A 38 5.51 -4.56 3.16
CA THR A 38 4.77 -4.78 4.40
C THR A 38 3.30 -4.46 4.12
N PRO A 39 2.46 -5.44 3.77
CA PRO A 39 1.11 -5.16 3.31
C PRO A 39 0.21 -4.51 4.37
N ASN A 40 0.51 -4.72 5.64
CA ASN A 40 -0.14 -4.07 6.78
C ASN A 40 0.90 -3.47 7.75
N PRO A 41 1.12 -2.15 7.74
CA PRO A 41 2.08 -1.50 8.64
C PRO A 41 1.76 -1.64 10.13
N SER A 42 0.51 -1.94 10.50
CA SER A 42 0.12 -2.23 11.90
C SER A 42 0.59 -3.61 12.38
N ASP A 43 0.95 -4.50 11.45
CA ASP A 43 1.53 -5.81 11.74
C ASP A 43 2.82 -6.00 10.93
N PRO A 44 3.95 -5.44 11.39
CA PRO A 44 5.22 -5.48 10.67
C PRO A 44 5.87 -6.88 10.66
N SER A 45 5.24 -7.89 11.27
CA SER A 45 5.75 -9.26 11.27
C SER A 45 5.65 -9.91 9.89
N ILE A 46 4.73 -9.44 9.05
CA ILE A 46 4.55 -9.92 7.67
C ILE A 46 5.32 -9.00 6.73
N GLN A 47 6.48 -9.47 6.27
CA GLN A 47 7.30 -8.78 5.28
C GLN A 47 7.60 -9.71 4.10
N ILE A 48 7.38 -9.18 2.90
CA ILE A 48 7.57 -9.89 1.65
C ILE A 48 8.82 -9.33 0.97
N ASP A 49 9.78 -10.19 0.65
CA ASP A 49 10.87 -9.83 -0.25
C ASP A 49 10.37 -9.84 -1.68
N PHE A 50 10.28 -8.66 -2.31
CA PHE A 50 9.68 -8.57 -3.63
C PHE A 50 10.51 -9.31 -4.68
N LYS A 51 11.83 -9.45 -4.49
CA LYS A 51 12.67 -10.25 -5.39
C LYS A 51 12.26 -11.73 -5.36
N ALA A 52 11.92 -12.26 -4.19
CA ALA A 52 11.44 -13.64 -4.06
C ALA A 52 10.13 -13.87 -4.82
N VAL A 53 9.21 -12.91 -4.77
CA VAL A 53 7.95 -12.94 -5.55
C VAL A 53 8.24 -13.01 -7.05
N ILE A 54 9.20 -12.21 -7.55
CA ILE A 54 9.59 -12.25 -8.97
C ILE A 54 10.20 -13.61 -9.36
N GLU A 55 11.02 -14.21 -8.49
CA GLU A 55 11.57 -15.54 -8.76
C GLU A 55 10.49 -16.62 -8.78
N GLU A 56 9.49 -16.56 -7.91
CA GLU A 56 8.34 -17.48 -7.90
C GLU A 56 7.51 -17.35 -9.18
N ILE A 57 7.23 -16.13 -9.64
CA ILE A 57 6.54 -15.87 -10.91
C ILE A 57 7.27 -16.54 -12.09
N HIS A 58 8.61 -16.46 -12.12
CA HIS A 58 9.40 -17.14 -13.15
C HIS A 58 9.34 -18.67 -13.03
N GLN A 59 9.38 -19.21 -11.81
CA GLN A 59 9.31 -20.66 -11.56
C GLN A 59 7.97 -21.26 -12.00
N GLU A 60 6.87 -20.51 -11.82
CA GLU A 60 5.54 -20.87 -12.30
C GLU A 60 5.36 -20.71 -13.83
N GLY A 61 6.41 -20.28 -14.54
CA GLY A 61 6.39 -20.11 -16.00
C GLY A 61 5.53 -18.93 -16.47
N VAL A 62 5.18 -18.01 -15.56
CA VAL A 62 4.41 -16.81 -15.89
C VAL A 62 5.31 -15.83 -16.63
N GLN A 63 4.87 -15.40 -17.82
CA GLN A 63 5.62 -14.46 -18.63
C GLN A 63 5.41 -13.01 -18.16
N LEU A 64 6.50 -12.26 -18.06
CA LEU A 64 6.48 -10.81 -17.81
C LEU A 64 6.05 -10.03 -19.08
N PRO A 65 5.42 -8.85 -18.95
CA PRO A 65 5.15 -8.11 -17.72
C PRO A 65 3.94 -8.64 -16.93
N VAL A 66 4.01 -8.52 -15.61
CA VAL A 66 2.88 -8.83 -14.71
C VAL A 66 2.54 -7.63 -13.85
N VAL A 67 1.29 -7.58 -13.39
CA VAL A 67 0.80 -6.59 -12.42
C VAL A 67 0.52 -7.32 -11.10
N VAL A 68 1.38 -7.11 -10.12
CA VAL A 68 1.20 -7.64 -8.75
C VAL A 68 0.32 -6.69 -7.96
N ARG A 69 -0.71 -7.21 -7.30
CA ARG A 69 -1.63 -6.45 -6.45
C ARG A 69 -1.54 -6.97 -5.02
N PHE A 70 -1.45 -6.04 -4.07
CA PHE A 70 -1.45 -6.35 -2.64
C PHE A 70 -2.77 -5.87 -2.04
N HIS A 71 -3.76 -6.76 -1.94
CA HIS A 71 -5.09 -6.41 -1.44
C HIS A 71 -5.06 -5.94 0.02
N ASP A 72 -4.15 -6.48 0.84
CA ASP A 72 -3.98 -6.06 2.23
C ASP A 72 -3.56 -4.58 2.37
N ILE A 73 -2.83 -4.02 1.40
CA ILE A 73 -2.51 -2.59 1.39
C ILE A 73 -3.79 -1.77 1.24
N LEU A 74 -4.73 -2.21 0.38
CA LEU A 74 -6.02 -1.53 0.22
C LEU A 74 -6.83 -1.59 1.52
N ARG A 75 -6.91 -2.78 2.14
CA ARG A 75 -7.57 -2.97 3.44
C ARG A 75 -6.98 -2.04 4.49
N SER A 76 -5.65 -2.02 4.62
CA SER A 76 -4.93 -1.19 5.59
C SER A 76 -5.17 0.30 5.36
N GLN A 77 -5.19 0.77 4.12
CA GLN A 77 -5.48 2.17 3.78
C GLN A 77 -6.90 2.60 4.16
N VAL A 78 -7.91 1.79 3.85
CA VAL A 78 -9.30 2.10 4.23
C VAL A 78 -9.44 2.14 5.75
N ALA A 79 -8.88 1.15 6.46
CA ALA A 79 -8.91 1.12 7.91
C ALA A 79 -8.19 2.33 8.53
N ASN A 80 -7.01 2.67 8.03
CA ASN A 80 -6.21 3.79 8.50
C ASN A 80 -6.93 5.13 8.32
N LEU A 81 -7.48 5.39 7.12
CA LEU A 81 -8.20 6.63 6.84
C LEU A 81 -9.38 6.83 7.80
N ASN A 82 -10.21 5.81 7.96
CA ASN A 82 -11.37 5.90 8.84
C ASN A 82 -10.97 6.05 10.32
N THR A 83 -9.91 5.35 10.75
CA THR A 83 -9.42 5.42 12.13
C THR A 83 -8.84 6.81 12.44
N ILE A 84 -8.06 7.39 11.52
CA ILE A 84 -7.53 8.76 11.67
C ILE A 84 -8.68 9.75 11.85
N PHE A 85 -9.69 9.72 10.96
CA PHE A 85 -10.82 10.65 11.07
C PHE A 85 -11.60 10.48 12.37
N ARG A 86 -11.87 9.23 12.80
CA ARG A 86 -12.54 8.95 14.07
C ARG A 86 -11.75 9.50 15.26
N ASN A 87 -10.44 9.27 15.29
CA ASN A 87 -9.58 9.75 16.36
C ASN A 87 -9.53 11.28 16.40
N THR A 88 -9.34 11.93 15.25
CA THR A 88 -9.30 13.40 15.16
C THR A 88 -10.64 14.04 15.52
N ILE A 89 -11.77 13.44 15.15
CA ILE A 89 -13.11 13.91 15.55
C ILE A 89 -13.28 13.84 17.07
N ALA A 90 -12.86 12.74 17.69
CA ALA A 90 -12.92 12.56 19.13
C ALA A 90 -12.02 13.56 19.87
N GLU A 91 -10.78 13.75 19.40
CA GLU A 91 -9.83 14.73 19.96
C GLU A 91 -10.31 16.18 19.82
N ALA A 92 -11.01 16.50 18.74
CA ALA A 92 -11.56 17.83 18.49
C ALA A 92 -12.94 18.06 19.15
N GLU A 93 -13.48 17.07 19.87
CA GLU A 93 -14.84 17.08 20.45
C GLU A 93 -15.92 17.45 19.41
N TYR A 94 -15.71 17.06 18.16
CA TYR A 94 -16.64 17.34 17.08
C TYR A 94 -17.84 16.38 17.12
N SER A 95 -19.05 16.90 16.94
CA SER A 95 -20.29 16.14 17.10
C SER A 95 -20.74 15.39 15.84
N GLY A 96 -20.13 15.65 14.69
CA GLY A 96 -20.42 14.95 13.44
C GLY A 96 -19.56 13.70 13.26
N GLU A 97 -19.99 12.83 12.34
CA GLU A 97 -19.29 11.58 12.02
C GLU A 97 -18.62 11.66 10.65
N TYR A 98 -17.51 10.95 10.50
CA TYR A 98 -16.89 10.74 9.19
C TYR A 98 -17.59 9.58 8.46
N GLN A 99 -17.98 9.84 7.22
CA GLN A 99 -18.58 8.87 6.31
C GLN A 99 -17.77 8.91 5.00
N GLY A 100 -16.83 7.99 4.85
CA GLY A 100 -16.00 7.91 3.67
C GLY A 100 -16.70 7.22 2.50
N VAL A 101 -16.34 7.59 1.28
CA VAL A 101 -16.89 6.97 0.05
C VAL A 101 -15.77 6.63 -0.92
N TYR A 102 -15.82 5.44 -1.51
CA TYR A 102 -14.92 5.05 -2.58
C TYR A 102 -15.50 5.43 -3.95
N PRO A 103 -14.85 6.32 -4.72
CA PRO A 103 -15.29 6.63 -6.07
C PRO A 103 -14.92 5.51 -7.04
N VAL A 104 -15.87 4.63 -7.39
CA VAL A 104 -15.61 3.41 -8.20
C VAL A 104 -14.96 3.73 -9.54
N LYS A 105 -15.19 4.93 -10.08
CA LYS A 105 -14.57 5.44 -11.31
C LYS A 105 -13.03 5.43 -11.31
N VAL A 106 -12.37 5.40 -10.15
CA VAL A 106 -10.90 5.37 -10.07
C VAL A 106 -10.32 3.99 -10.32
N ASN A 107 -11.05 2.93 -9.95
CA ASN A 107 -10.70 1.54 -10.25
C ASN A 107 -11.95 0.66 -10.12
N GLN A 108 -12.48 0.23 -11.27
CA GLN A 108 -13.73 -0.54 -11.37
C GLN A 108 -13.52 -2.05 -11.22
N MET A 109 -12.29 -2.53 -10.98
CA MET A 109 -12.04 -3.97 -10.88
C MET A 109 -12.80 -4.55 -9.70
N ARG A 110 -13.53 -5.65 -9.96
CA ARG A 110 -14.35 -6.33 -8.96
C ARG A 110 -13.57 -6.65 -7.69
N GLU A 111 -12.39 -7.24 -7.83
CA GLU A 111 -11.53 -7.61 -6.69
C GLU A 111 -11.22 -6.40 -5.81
N VAL A 112 -10.86 -5.25 -6.38
CA VAL A 112 -10.58 -4.02 -5.61
C VAL A 112 -11.82 -3.52 -4.89
N VAL A 113 -12.97 -3.51 -5.57
CA VAL A 113 -14.22 -3.04 -4.98
C VAL A 113 -14.70 -3.97 -3.87
N GLU A 114 -14.60 -5.29 -4.05
CA GLU A 114 -14.95 -6.28 -3.03
C GLU A 114 -14.11 -6.11 -1.76
N GLU A 115 -12.80 -5.94 -1.91
CA GLU A 115 -11.89 -5.70 -0.78
C GLU A 115 -12.22 -4.40 -0.02
N ILE A 116 -12.58 -3.34 -0.73
CA ILE A 116 -12.96 -2.05 -0.15
C ILE A 116 -14.31 -2.14 0.58
N VAL A 117 -15.28 -2.86 0.03
CA VAL A 117 -16.60 -3.05 0.66
C VAL A 117 -16.46 -3.90 1.92
N ASP A 118 -15.70 -5.00 1.86
CA ASP A 118 -15.45 -5.91 2.98
C ASP A 118 -14.85 -5.17 4.19
N VAL A 119 -13.73 -4.47 4.00
CA VAL A 119 -13.12 -3.68 5.09
C VAL A 119 -13.97 -2.46 5.47
N GLY A 120 -14.69 -1.88 4.50
CA GLY A 120 -15.50 -0.68 4.65
C GLY A 120 -16.75 -0.87 5.50
N GLU A 121 -17.27 -2.09 5.61
CA GLU A 121 -18.47 -2.41 6.39
C GLU A 121 -18.34 -1.97 7.86
N HIS A 122 -17.17 -2.19 8.47
CA HIS A 122 -16.87 -1.77 9.84
C HIS A 122 -16.89 -0.23 10.05
N TYR A 123 -16.87 0.52 8.94
CA TYR A 123 -16.76 1.96 8.93
C TYR A 123 -17.96 2.68 8.30
N ASN A 124 -19.01 1.97 7.89
CA ASN A 124 -20.09 2.52 7.06
C ASN A 124 -19.56 3.18 5.77
N TYR A 125 -18.47 2.64 5.20
CA TYR A 125 -17.82 3.19 4.03
C TYR A 125 -18.66 2.94 2.77
N GLY A 126 -19.02 4.00 2.06
CA GLY A 126 -19.89 3.93 0.89
C GLY A 126 -19.16 3.76 -0.44
N LEU A 127 -19.93 3.58 -1.50
CA LEU A 127 -19.47 3.63 -2.89
C LEU A 127 -20.09 4.83 -3.60
N GLU A 128 -19.30 5.54 -4.41
CA GLU A 128 -19.78 6.57 -5.32
C GLU A 128 -19.72 6.05 -6.77
N ALA A 129 -20.83 6.23 -7.48
CA ALA A 129 -20.95 5.93 -8.90
C ALA A 129 -21.18 7.24 -9.67
N GLY A 130 -20.22 7.59 -10.54
CA GLY A 130 -20.30 8.80 -11.38
C GLY A 130 -21.01 8.58 -12.72
N SER A 131 -21.54 7.37 -12.96
CA SER A 131 -22.10 6.95 -14.24
C SER A 131 -23.11 5.81 -14.04
N LYS A 132 -23.92 5.52 -15.07
CA LYS A 132 -24.85 4.38 -15.06
C LYS A 132 -24.13 3.02 -15.16
N ALA A 133 -22.86 3.02 -15.56
CA ALA A 133 -22.03 1.85 -15.81
C ALA A 133 -20.80 1.80 -14.88
#